data_AF-A0A523N2B0-F1
#
_entry.id   AF-A0A523N2B0-F1
#
_cell.length_a   1.000
_cell.length_b   1.000
_cell.length_c   1.000
_cell.angle_alpha   90.00
_cell.angle_beta   90.00
_cell.angle_gamma   90.00
#
_symmetry.space_group_name_H-M   'P 1'
#
loop_
_entity.id
_entity.type
_entity.pdbx_description
1 polymer ?
#
loop_
_entity_poly.entity_id
_entity_poly.type
_entity_poly.pdbx_seq_one_letter_code
_entity_poly.pdbx_strand_id
1 'polypeptide(L)'
;MKPDTLMVKFIMKLSAWLNATCKDTGPLVSETMDHSLSFSKRWRMKFHLAICEACRQYVSQLKTLRALAERLGKEDAPADPRTKLSPEAKETIQQALKNFQ
;
A
#
# COMPACT_ATOMS: atom_id res chain seq x y z
N MET A 1 -24.50 36.69 -6.14
CA MET A 1 -23.27 36.14 -6.75
C MET A 1 -23.49 34.67 -7.05
N LYS A 2 -23.43 34.25 -8.31
CA LYS A 2 -23.44 32.81 -8.66
C LYS A 2 -22.04 32.27 -8.35
N PRO A 3 -21.91 31.18 -7.56
CA PRO A 3 -20.60 30.61 -7.29
C PRO A 3 -19.99 30.14 -8.62
N ASP A 4 -18.72 30.48 -8.86
CA ASP A 4 -18.03 30.08 -10.07
C ASP A 4 -17.89 28.55 -10.08
N THR A 5 -18.05 27.97 -11.27
CA THR A 5 -18.08 26.52 -11.45
C THR A 5 -16.76 25.86 -11.07
N LEU A 6 -15.65 26.62 -11.05
CA LEU A 6 -14.34 26.13 -10.62
C LEU A 6 -14.26 26.02 -9.09
N MET A 7 -14.73 27.01 -8.32
CA MET A 7 -14.80 26.94 -6.86
C MET A 7 -15.71 25.81 -6.38
N VAL A 8 -16.87 25.60 -7.01
CA VAL A 8 -17.77 24.48 -6.64
C VAL A 8 -17.10 23.13 -6.89
N LYS A 9 -16.43 22.96 -8.04
CA LYS A 9 -15.67 21.73 -8.35
C LYS A 9 -14.50 21.51 -7.39
N PHE A 10 -13.83 22.58 -6.98
CA PHE A 10 -12.73 22.52 -6.02
C PHE A 10 -13.23 22.08 -4.64
N ILE A 11 -14.31 22.69 -4.14
CA ILE A 11 -14.93 22.35 -2.84
C ILE A 11 -15.45 20.92 -2.83
N MET A 12 -16.12 20.46 -3.90
CA MET A 12 -16.60 19.08 -4.00
C MET A 12 -15.46 18.05 -4.05
N LYS A 13 -14.36 18.36 -4.75
CA LYS A 13 -13.17 17.50 -4.75
C LYS A 13 -12.51 17.45 -3.37
N LEU A 14 -12.47 18.60 -2.67
CA LEU A 14 -11.91 18.70 -1.33
C LEU A 14 -12.75 17.90 -0.31
N SER A 15 -14.08 18.00 -0.35
CA SER A 15 -14.97 17.26 0.56
C SER A 15 -14.93 15.75 0.32
N ALA A 16 -14.87 15.31 -0.94
CA ALA A 16 -14.67 13.91 -1.29
C ALA A 16 -13.30 13.38 -0.84
N TRP A 17 -12.27 14.22 -0.89
CA TRP A 17 -10.92 13.88 -0.43
C TRP A 17 -10.83 13.82 1.12
N LEU A 18 -11.58 14.67 1.81
CA LEU A 18 -11.75 14.65 3.27
C LEU A 18 -12.55 13.44 3.77
N ASN A 19 -13.47 12.91 2.95
CA ASN A 19 -14.28 11.74 3.27
C ASN A 19 -13.51 10.42 3.07
N ALA A 20 -12.36 10.28 3.73
CA ALA A 20 -11.63 9.02 3.79
C ALA A 20 -12.39 8.05 4.70
N THR A 21 -12.86 6.94 4.15
CA THR A 21 -13.59 5.89 4.90
C THR A 21 -12.66 4.77 5.35
N CYS A 22 -13.12 3.90 6.25
CA CYS A 22 -12.35 2.70 6.63
C CYS A 22 -12.11 1.78 5.42
N LYS A 23 -13.13 1.61 4.55
CA LYS A 23 -13.07 0.80 3.32
C LYS A 23 -12.01 1.30 2.35
N ASP A 24 -11.82 2.60 2.33
CA ASP A 24 -10.84 3.30 1.51
C ASP A 24 -9.42 3.28 2.10
N THR A 25 -9.33 3.26 3.43
CA THR A 25 -8.06 3.34 4.17
C THR A 25 -7.37 1.99 4.29
N GLY A 26 -8.14 0.91 4.45
CA GLY A 26 -7.59 -0.46 4.53
C GLY A 26 -6.64 -0.81 3.36
N PRO A 27 -7.05 -0.64 2.10
CA PRO A 27 -6.20 -0.86 0.94
C PRO A 27 -4.95 0.02 0.93
N LEU A 28 -5.07 1.30 1.33
CA LEU A 28 -3.93 2.21 1.41
C LEU A 28 -2.91 1.76 2.47
N VAL A 29 -3.38 1.27 3.62
CA VAL A 29 -2.51 0.69 4.66
C VAL A 29 -1.79 -0.55 4.12
N SER A 30 -2.48 -1.45 3.43
CA SER A 30 -1.84 -2.63 2.82
C SER A 30 -0.80 -2.20 1.77
N GLU A 31 -1.15 -1.27 0.87
CA GLU A 31 -0.26 -0.76 -0.17
C GLU A 31 1.03 -0.14 0.44
N THR A 32 0.95 0.50 1.61
CA THR A 32 2.17 1.01 2.31
C THR A 32 3.13 -0.09 2.77
N MET A 33 2.66 -1.32 2.93
CA MET A 33 3.52 -2.44 3.33
C MET A 33 4.36 -2.93 2.16
N ASP A 34 3.85 -2.79 0.94
CA ASP A 34 4.50 -3.26 -0.29
C ASP A 34 5.40 -2.18 -0.88
N HIS A 35 4.92 -0.93 -0.94
CA HIS A 35 5.70 0.19 -1.48
C HIS A 35 5.31 1.54 -0.86
N SER A 36 6.10 2.57 -1.15
CA SER A 36 5.77 3.93 -0.71
C SER A 36 4.55 4.47 -1.46
N LEU A 37 3.58 5.02 -0.72
CA LEU A 37 2.47 5.76 -1.30
C LEU A 37 2.88 7.11 -1.87
N SER A 38 2.13 7.58 -2.87
CA SER A 38 2.15 8.98 -3.29
C SER A 38 1.74 9.91 -2.15
N PHE A 39 2.17 11.18 -2.21
CA PHE A 39 1.95 12.15 -1.16
C PHE A 39 0.46 12.31 -0.80
N SER A 40 -0.42 12.42 -1.81
CA SER A 40 -1.86 12.57 -1.61
C SER A 40 -2.48 11.35 -0.91
N LYS A 41 -2.16 10.13 -1.36
CA LYS A 41 -2.62 8.88 -0.74
C LYS A 41 -2.15 8.79 0.72
N ARG A 42 -0.89 9.15 0.97
CA ARG A 42 -0.30 9.14 2.32
C ARG A 42 -1.03 10.09 3.27
N TRP A 43 -1.36 11.30 2.84
CA TRP A 43 -2.11 12.24 3.68
C TRP A 43 -3.54 11.80 3.95
N ARG A 44 -4.24 11.30 2.93
CA ARG A 44 -5.60 10.75 3.10
C ARG A 44 -5.65 9.64 4.14
N MET A 45 -4.70 8.70 4.05
CA MET A 45 -4.54 7.63 5.03
C MET A 45 -4.23 8.18 6.43
N LYS A 46 -3.24 9.07 6.57
CA LYS A 46 -2.84 9.65 7.86
C LYS A 46 -3.99 10.38 8.54
N PHE A 47 -4.79 11.13 7.79
CA PHE A 47 -5.96 11.83 8.32
C PHE A 47 -6.97 10.84 8.92
N HIS A 48 -7.34 9.79 8.18
CA HIS A 48 -8.28 8.79 8.70
C HIS A 48 -7.73 8.04 9.93
N LEU A 49 -6.44 7.69 9.92
CA LEU A 49 -5.78 7.06 11.06
C LEU A 49 -5.72 7.96 12.30
N ALA A 50 -5.78 9.29 12.16
CA ALA A 50 -5.84 10.19 13.30
C ALA A 50 -7.20 10.11 14.02
N ILE A 51 -8.28 9.86 13.29
CA ILE A 51 -9.65 9.91 13.83
C ILE A 51 -10.27 8.52 14.10
N CYS A 52 -9.74 7.45 13.51
CA CYS A 52 -10.29 6.10 13.63
C CYS A 52 -9.35 5.15 14.38
N GLU A 53 -9.72 4.76 15.60
CA GLU A 53 -8.97 3.77 16.41
C GLU A 53 -8.96 2.39 15.75
N ALA A 54 -10.08 1.94 15.17
CA ALA A 54 -10.16 0.64 14.53
C ALA A 54 -9.12 0.48 13.39
N CYS A 55 -8.93 1.52 12.59
CA CYS A 55 -7.90 1.50 11.55
C CYS A 55 -6.48 1.56 12.11
N ARG A 56 -6.23 2.23 13.26
CA ARG A 56 -4.93 2.16 13.94
C ARG A 56 -4.63 0.74 14.43
N GLN A 57 -5.62 0.08 15.02
CA GLN A 57 -5.49 -1.30 15.46
C GLN A 57 -5.22 -2.24 14.29
N TYR A 58 -5.90 -2.05 13.16
CA TYR A 58 -5.65 -2.81 11.94
C TYR A 58 -4.20 -2.65 11.44
N VAL A 59 -3.64 -1.43 11.46
CA VAL A 59 -2.22 -1.21 11.14
C VAL A 59 -1.30 -2.01 12.07
N SER A 60 -1.61 -2.04 13.37
CA SER A 60 -0.84 -2.80 14.37
C SER A 60 -0.88 -4.31 14.09
N GLN A 61 -2.05 -4.84 13.74
CA GLN A 61 -2.23 -6.24 13.36
C GLN A 61 -1.41 -6.60 12.12
N LEU A 62 -1.47 -5.79 11.06
CA LEU A 62 -0.68 -6.02 9.84
C LEU A 62 0.82 -6.01 10.11
N LYS A 63 1.31 -5.08 10.93
CA LYS A 63 2.73 -5.03 11.32
C LYS A 63 3.14 -6.28 12.09
N THR A 64 2.28 -6.76 12.99
CA THR A 64 2.51 -8.01 13.72
C THR A 64 2.58 -9.19 12.76
N LEU A 65 1.62 -9.32 11.85
CA LEU A 65 1.60 -10.39 10.85
C LEU A 65 2.85 -10.38 9.98
N ARG A 66 3.29 -9.21 9.51
CA ARG A 66 4.53 -9.06 8.75
C ARG A 66 5.75 -9.50 9.54
N ALA A 67 5.87 -9.05 10.79
CA ALA A 67 7.00 -9.42 11.63
C ALA A 67 7.06 -10.93 11.91
N LEU A 68 5.90 -11.58 12.11
CA LEU A 68 5.81 -13.03 12.27
C LEU A 68 6.19 -13.76 10.98
N ALA A 69 5.66 -13.32 9.83
CA ALA A 69 5.99 -13.91 8.53
C ALA A 69 7.49 -13.80 8.21
N GLU A 70 8.11 -12.65 8.51
CA GLU A 70 9.55 -12.43 8.33
C GLU A 70 10.42 -13.28 9.28
N ARG A 71 9.91 -13.65 10.46
CA ARG A 71 10.60 -14.54 11.40
C ARG A 71 10.49 -16.00 10.98
N LEU A 72 9.27 -16.45 10.71
CA LEU A 72 9.01 -17.83 10.26
C LEU A 72 9.75 -18.14 8.95
N GLY A 73 9.72 -17.22 7.98
CA GLY A 73 10.46 -17.38 6.73
C GLY A 73 11.98 -17.39 6.86
N LYS A 74 12.54 -17.03 8.03
CA LYS A 74 13.98 -17.19 8.34
C LYS A 74 14.27 -18.51 9.05
N GLU A 75 13.30 -19.02 9.82
CA GLU A 75 13.41 -20.28 10.57
C GLU A 75 13.18 -21.50 9.67
N ASP A 76 12.31 -21.38 8.67
CA ASP A 76 12.17 -22.36 7.58
C ASP A 76 13.38 -22.24 6.64
N ALA A 77 14.48 -22.91 7.03
CA ALA A 77 15.75 -23.11 6.34
C ALA A 77 16.19 -21.95 5.40
N PRO A 78 17.28 -21.20 5.71
CA PRO A 78 17.78 -20.16 4.81
C PRO A 78 17.86 -20.73 3.39
N ALA A 79 17.18 -20.08 2.44
CA ALA A 79 17.05 -20.55 1.08
C ALA A 79 18.39 -21.12 0.64
N ASP A 80 18.44 -22.44 0.38
CA ASP A 80 19.70 -23.09 0.04
C ASP A 80 20.33 -22.29 -1.10
N PRO A 81 21.55 -21.75 -0.96
CA PRO A 81 22.17 -20.93 -2.00
C PRO A 81 22.31 -21.65 -3.36
N ARG A 82 22.13 -22.97 -3.36
CA ARG A 82 22.06 -23.84 -4.54
C ARG A 82 20.66 -23.87 -5.18
N THR A 83 19.60 -23.54 -4.45
CA THR A 83 18.24 -23.34 -4.95
C THR A 83 18.20 -22.07 -5.78
N LYS A 84 18.64 -22.20 -7.02
CA LYS A 84 18.59 -21.14 -8.03
C LYS A 84 17.46 -21.45 -8.99
N LEU A 85 16.88 -20.39 -9.57
CA LEU A 85 16.02 -20.54 -10.73
C LEU A 85 16.77 -21.29 -11.84
N SER A 86 16.05 -22.10 -12.62
CA SER A 86 16.63 -22.66 -13.84
C SER A 86 17.07 -21.51 -14.76
N PRO A 87 18.09 -21.72 -15.61
CA PRO A 87 18.53 -20.70 -16.56
C PRO A 87 17.38 -20.18 -17.43
N GLU A 88 16.52 -21.09 -17.90
CA GLU A 88 15.33 -20.79 -18.71
C GLU A 88 14.30 -19.93 -17.95
N ALA A 89 13.98 -20.28 -16.70
CA ALA A 89 13.04 -19.50 -15.88
C ALA A 89 13.59 -18.10 -15.60
N LYS A 90 14.90 -18.01 -15.33
CA LYS A 90 15.57 -16.72 -15.13
C LYS A 90 15.51 -15.85 -16.38
N GLU A 91 15.77 -16.41 -17.55
CA GLU A 91 15.76 -15.69 -18.83
C GLU A 91 14.34 -15.24 -19.20
N THR A 92 13.34 -16.10 -18.98
CA THR A 92 11.91 -15.76 -19.14
C THR A 92 11.50 -14.57 -18.28
N ILE A 93 11.86 -14.58 -16.99
CA ILE A 93 11.56 -13.48 -16.07
C ILE A 93 12.27 -12.20 -16.51
N GLN A 94 13.54 -12.29 -16.93
CA GLN A 94 14.31 -11.14 -17.40
C GLN A 94 13.73 -10.51 -18.68
N GLN A 95 13.29 -11.33 -19.64
CA GLN A 95 12.65 -10.84 -20.86
C GLN A 95 11.31 -10.17 -20.54
N ALA A 96 10.50 -10.76 -19.68
CA ALA A 96 9.26 -10.15 -19.23
C ALA A 96 9.49 -8.78 -18.60
N LEU A 97 10.46 -8.65 -17.68
CA LEU A 97 10.78 -7.37 -17.04
C LEU A 97 11.28 -6.30 -18.03
N LYS A 98 12.04 -6.68 -19.06
CA LYS A 98 12.49 -5.76 -20.11
C LYS A 98 11.33 -5.26 -20.97
N ASN A 99 10.34 -6.12 -21.25
CA ASN A 99 9.18 -5.77 -22.07
C ASN A 99 8.11 -4.96 -21.30
N PHE A 100 8.19 -4.93 -19.96
CA PHE A 100 7.26 -4.21 -19.08
C PHE A 100 7.67 -2.75 -18.79
N GLN A 101 8.89 -2.33 -19.16
CA GLN A 101 9.36 -0.94 -19.06
C GLN A 101 9.01 -0.15 -20.31
#